data_AF-N4UVU3-F1
#
_entry.id   AF-N4UVU3-F1
#
_cell.length_a   1.000
_cell.length_b   1.000
_cell.length_c   1.000
_cell.angle_alpha   90.00
_cell.angle_beta   90.00
_cell.angle_gamma   90.00
#
_symmetry.space_group_name_H-M   'P 1'
#
loop_
_entity.id
_entity.type
_entity.pdbx_description
1 polymer ?
#
loop_
_entity_poly.entity_id
_entity_poly.type
_entity_poly.pdbx_seq_one_letter_code
_entity_poly.pdbx_strand_id
1 'polypeptide(L)'
;MQRTASKSIFERWYSKNDDNASESVFITPSLTPRPEQSRFEQWIKSRQPKLSATGSELERYYRLEPEQVDDPIRRWIDHSNAFPRLSRFALDILAIPAMSTDCERAFSLAKLTVSSQRYSLLGSSIESIQLLKNWVRGGCITLGGLCSSNKAD
;
A
#
# COMPACT_ATOMS: atom_id res chain seq x y z
N MET A 1 7.19 18.07 -10.59
CA MET A 1 8.05 17.01 -11.16
C MET A 1 7.54 15.58 -10.87
N GLN A 2 6.95 15.27 -9.71
CA GLN A 2 6.54 13.90 -9.33
C GLN A 2 5.37 13.28 -10.15
N ARG A 3 4.39 14.08 -10.60
CA ARG A 3 3.18 13.58 -11.29
C ARG A 3 3.47 12.80 -12.59
N THR A 4 4.54 13.16 -13.30
CA THR A 4 4.84 12.58 -14.61
C THR A 4 5.44 11.18 -14.47
N ALA A 5 6.21 10.94 -13.40
CA ALA A 5 6.88 9.67 -13.15
C ALA A 5 5.90 8.58 -12.69
N SER A 6 5.01 8.88 -11.73
CA SER A 6 4.01 7.90 -11.29
C SER A 6 3.06 7.51 -12.43
N LYS A 7 2.65 8.49 -13.25
CA LYS A 7 1.81 8.23 -14.43
C LYS A 7 2.56 7.38 -15.46
N SER A 8 3.83 7.67 -15.74
CA SER A 8 4.59 6.89 -16.73
C SER A 8 4.87 5.45 -16.27
N ILE A 9 5.09 5.23 -14.97
CA ILE A 9 5.25 3.88 -14.40
C ILE A 9 3.94 3.09 -14.51
N PHE A 10 2.81 3.70 -14.15
CA PHE A 10 1.49 3.08 -14.30
C PHE A 10 1.23 2.67 -15.75
N GLU A 11 1.45 3.58 -16.70
CA GLU A 11 1.20 3.29 -18.12
C GLU A 11 2.15 2.21 -18.66
N ARG A 12 3.40 2.15 -18.18
CA ARG A 12 4.40 1.18 -18.64
C ARG A 12 4.13 -0.23 -18.13
N TRP A 13 3.78 -0.38 -16.87
CA TRP A 13 3.71 -1.69 -16.20
C TRP A 13 2.30 -2.21 -16.00
N TYR A 14 1.29 -1.35 -16.07
CA TYR A 14 -0.09 -1.72 -15.77
C TYR A 14 -1.04 -1.50 -16.95
N SER A 15 -0.61 -0.89 -18.08
CA SER A 15 -1.50 -0.55 -19.22
C SER A 15 -1.65 -1.57 -20.35
N LYS A 16 -0.90 -2.67 -20.29
CA LYS A 16 -0.99 -3.75 -21.27
C LYS A 16 -1.37 -5.05 -20.56
N ASN A 17 -2.66 -5.35 -20.57
CA ASN A 17 -3.26 -6.68 -20.59
C ASN A 17 -4.74 -6.45 -20.96
N ASP A 18 -5.02 -6.57 -22.26
CA ASP A 18 -6.38 -6.79 -22.74
C ASP A 18 -6.81 -8.15 -22.23
N ASP A 19 -7.78 -8.18 -21.33
CA ASP A 19 -8.74 -9.28 -21.21
C ASP A 19 -10.04 -8.72 -20.62
N ASN A 20 -10.95 -8.44 -21.56
CA ASN A 20 -12.40 -8.46 -21.46
C ASN A 20 -13.03 -8.60 -20.06
N ALA A 21 -13.50 -7.49 -19.50
CA ALA A 21 -14.70 -7.46 -18.68
C ALA A 21 -15.32 -6.07 -18.77
N SER A 22 -16.28 -5.94 -19.69
CA SER A 22 -17.23 -4.84 -19.66
C SER A 22 -18.24 -5.14 -18.56
N GLU A 23 -18.42 -4.25 -17.58
CA GLU A 23 -19.78 -3.87 -17.16
C GLU A 23 -19.81 -2.63 -16.26
N SER A 24 -20.89 -1.88 -16.46
CA SER A 24 -21.39 -0.72 -15.73
C SER A 24 -21.71 -1.08 -14.27
N VAL A 25 -21.82 -0.13 -13.32
CA VAL A 25 -23.14 0.44 -12.91
C VAL A 25 -22.95 1.43 -11.74
N PHE A 26 -23.46 2.65 -11.96
CA PHE A 26 -24.15 3.65 -11.11
C PHE A 26 -23.61 4.17 -9.75
N ILE A 27 -23.58 5.51 -9.70
CA ILE A 27 -23.32 6.40 -8.55
C ILE A 27 -24.62 6.63 -7.77
N THR A 28 -24.55 6.64 -6.43
CA THR A 28 -25.57 7.24 -5.57
C THR A 28 -24.92 8.33 -4.70
N PRO A 29 -25.36 9.59 -4.75
CA PRO A 29 -24.82 10.62 -3.87
C PRO A 29 -25.59 10.64 -2.55
N SER A 30 -24.87 10.55 -1.43
CA SER A 30 -25.40 10.75 -0.07
C SER A 30 -25.04 12.15 0.43
N LEU A 31 -26.06 12.91 0.85
CA LEU A 31 -25.98 14.25 1.40
C LEU A 31 -25.60 14.22 2.89
N THR A 32 -24.48 14.83 3.28
CA THR A 32 -24.29 15.37 4.65
C THR A 32 -23.46 16.66 4.66
N PRO A 33 -23.68 17.56 5.66
CA PRO A 33 -23.16 18.92 5.67
C PRO A 33 -21.70 19.02 6.13
N ARG A 34 -21.03 20.05 5.63
CA ARG A 34 -19.58 20.25 5.48
C ARG A 34 -18.99 21.18 6.54
N PRO A 35 -17.83 20.90 7.17
CA PRO A 35 -17.00 21.91 7.80
C PRO A 35 -16.03 22.53 6.78
N GLU A 36 -15.49 23.71 7.10
CA GLU A 36 -14.78 24.61 6.17
C GLU A 36 -13.66 23.94 5.35
N GLN A 37 -13.70 24.17 4.04
CA GLN A 37 -12.74 23.57 3.10
C GLN A 37 -11.40 24.30 3.13
N SER A 38 -10.33 23.54 3.38
CA SER A 38 -8.94 24.02 3.36
C SER A 38 -8.55 24.53 1.96
N ARG A 39 -7.67 25.54 1.89
CA ARG A 39 -7.09 26.08 0.63
C ARG A 39 -6.54 24.98 -0.28
N PHE A 40 -6.03 23.91 0.31
CA PHE A 40 -5.56 22.74 -0.41
C PHE A 40 -6.70 22.00 -1.14
N GLU A 41 -7.86 21.84 -0.50
CA GLU A 41 -9.03 21.18 -1.09
C GLU A 41 -9.62 22.01 -2.23
N GLN A 42 -9.63 23.32 -2.09
CA GLN A 42 -10.03 24.25 -3.17
C GLN A 42 -9.10 24.10 -4.39
N TRP A 43 -7.79 23.96 -4.16
CA TRP A 43 -6.82 23.71 -5.21
C TRP A 43 -7.05 22.35 -5.91
N ILE A 44 -7.36 21.29 -5.15
CA ILE A 44 -7.66 19.98 -5.74
C ILE A 44 -8.91 20.04 -6.62
N LYS A 45 -9.99 20.67 -6.13
CA LYS A 45 -11.28 20.79 -6.84
C LYS A 45 -11.17 21.58 -8.13
N SER A 46 -10.37 22.65 -8.15
CA SER A 46 -10.15 23.48 -9.35
C SER A 46 -9.52 22.74 -10.54
N ARG A 47 -8.90 21.57 -10.33
CA ARG A 47 -8.16 20.84 -11.37
C ARG A 47 -8.93 19.66 -11.97
N GLN A 48 -10.17 19.38 -11.54
CA GLN A 48 -10.91 18.24 -12.07
C GLN A 48 -11.73 18.60 -13.34
N PRO A 49 -11.49 17.92 -14.48
CA PRO A 49 -12.33 18.05 -15.67
C PRO A 49 -13.71 17.41 -15.46
N LYS A 50 -14.77 18.04 -15.96
CA LYS A 50 -16.15 17.55 -15.88
C LYS A 50 -16.35 16.26 -16.68
N LEU A 51 -17.19 15.37 -16.16
CA LEU A 51 -17.35 13.95 -16.49
C LEU A 51 -17.65 13.66 -17.99
N SER A 52 -16.82 12.81 -18.60
CA SER A 52 -17.13 12.06 -19.84
C SER A 52 -16.70 10.59 -19.65
N ALA A 53 -17.57 9.62 -19.93
CA ALA A 53 -17.34 8.21 -19.57
C ALA A 53 -16.17 7.51 -20.31
N THR A 54 -15.51 8.16 -21.26
CA THR A 54 -14.53 7.56 -22.20
C THR A 54 -13.06 7.77 -21.79
N GLY A 55 -12.73 7.63 -20.50
CA GLY A 55 -11.37 7.81 -19.97
C GLY A 55 -10.73 6.53 -19.47
N SER A 56 -9.39 6.47 -19.43
CA SER A 56 -8.65 5.37 -18.79
C SER A 56 -9.01 5.27 -17.30
N GLU A 57 -8.75 4.12 -16.68
CA GLU A 57 -9.04 3.87 -15.25
C GLU A 57 -8.46 4.99 -14.34
N LEU A 58 -7.24 5.43 -14.62
CA LEU A 58 -6.57 6.53 -13.94
C LEU A 58 -7.30 7.87 -14.13
N GLU A 59 -7.81 8.13 -15.33
CA GLU A 59 -8.56 9.36 -15.63
C GLU A 59 -9.92 9.37 -14.93
N ARG A 60 -10.59 8.21 -14.85
CA ARG A 60 -11.81 8.04 -14.07
C ARG A 60 -11.56 8.34 -12.59
N TYR A 61 -10.43 7.86 -12.04
CA TYR A 61 -10.04 8.15 -10.66
C TYR A 61 -9.76 9.64 -10.41
N TYR A 62 -9.05 10.32 -11.32
CA TYR A 62 -8.77 11.76 -11.18
C TYR A 62 -10.00 12.67 -11.24
N ARG A 63 -11.18 12.14 -11.53
CA ARG A 63 -12.45 12.87 -11.53
C ARG A 63 -13.33 12.53 -10.31
N LEU A 64 -12.92 11.56 -9.49
CA LEU A 64 -13.57 11.28 -8.21
C LEU A 64 -13.22 12.38 -7.21
N GLU A 65 -14.18 12.74 -6.35
CA GLU A 65 -13.93 13.69 -5.28
C GLU A 65 -12.93 13.08 -4.27
N PRO A 66 -11.95 13.86 -3.76
CA PRO A 66 -11.02 13.36 -2.77
C PRO A 66 -11.77 13.01 -1.49
N GLU A 67 -11.64 11.77 -1.05
CA GLU A 67 -12.18 11.29 0.22
C GLU A 67 -11.06 11.25 1.27
N GLN A 68 -11.36 11.70 2.49
CA GLN A 68 -10.46 11.49 3.62
C GLN A 68 -10.60 10.05 4.09
N VAL A 69 -9.48 9.34 4.10
CA VAL A 69 -9.43 7.91 4.38
C VAL A 69 -8.48 7.66 5.53
N ASP A 70 -8.97 6.96 6.56
CA ASP A 70 -8.15 6.57 7.72
C ASP A 70 -7.19 5.42 7.38
N ASP A 71 -7.64 4.42 6.61
CA ASP A 71 -6.82 3.28 6.17
C ASP A 71 -6.74 3.20 4.63
N PRO A 72 -5.67 3.75 4.01
CA PRO A 72 -5.53 3.76 2.57
C PRO A 72 -5.35 2.34 2.00
N ILE A 73 -4.78 1.41 2.76
CA ILE A 73 -4.54 0.03 2.28
C ILE A 73 -5.88 -0.68 2.14
N ARG A 74 -6.71 -0.66 3.18
CA ARG A 74 -8.05 -1.27 3.14
C ARG A 74 -8.89 -0.68 2.02
N ARG A 75 -8.84 0.64 1.85
CA ARG A 75 -9.60 1.29 0.78
C ARG A 75 -9.24 0.77 -0.61
N TRP A 76 -7.95 0.63 -0.93
CA TRP A 76 -7.55 0.09 -2.23
C TRP A 76 -7.84 -1.41 -2.37
N ILE A 77 -7.87 -2.17 -1.28
CA ILE A 77 -8.34 -3.56 -1.30
C ILE A 77 -9.84 -3.61 -1.63
N ASP A 78 -10.66 -2.81 -0.95
CA ASP A 78 -12.12 -2.77 -1.14
C ASP A 78 -12.50 -2.24 -2.54
N HIS A 79 -11.71 -1.31 -3.08
CA HIS A 79 -11.93 -0.70 -4.40
C HIS A 79 -11.26 -1.46 -5.54
N SER A 80 -10.63 -2.62 -5.27
CA SER A 80 -9.98 -3.45 -6.28
C SER A 80 -10.91 -3.90 -7.41
N ASN A 81 -12.21 -4.10 -7.12
CA ASN A 81 -13.19 -4.47 -8.14
C ASN A 81 -13.49 -3.30 -9.10
N ALA A 82 -13.57 -2.08 -8.58
CA ALA A 82 -13.88 -0.88 -9.37
C ALA A 82 -12.66 -0.36 -10.15
N PHE A 83 -11.47 -0.56 -9.58
CA PHE A 83 -10.19 -0.07 -10.08
C PHE A 83 -9.11 -1.16 -9.98
N PRO A 84 -9.18 -2.25 -10.77
CA PRO A 84 -8.29 -3.40 -10.60
C PRO A 84 -6.81 -3.07 -10.85
N ARG A 85 -6.50 -2.24 -11.85
CA ARG A 85 -5.10 -1.93 -12.19
C ARG A 85 -4.55 -0.84 -11.29
N LEU A 86 -5.35 0.17 -11.01
CA LEU A 86 -4.96 1.30 -10.19
C LEU A 86 -4.83 0.89 -8.72
N SER A 87 -5.69 0.00 -8.22
CA SER A 87 -5.58 -0.53 -6.85
C SER A 87 -4.27 -1.29 -6.66
N ARG A 88 -3.87 -2.12 -7.64
CA ARG A 88 -2.59 -2.82 -7.58
C ARG A 88 -1.40 -1.84 -7.57
N PHE A 89 -1.40 -0.86 -8.47
CA PHE A 89 -0.37 0.18 -8.49
C PHE A 89 -0.33 1.01 -7.20
N ALA A 90 -1.49 1.35 -6.63
CA ALA A 90 -1.58 2.09 -5.39
C ALA A 90 -1.03 1.29 -4.21
N LEU A 91 -1.38 0.00 -4.11
CA LEU A 91 -0.83 -0.90 -3.08
C LEU A 91 0.68 -1.08 -3.22
N ASP A 92 1.20 -1.21 -4.44
CA ASP A 92 2.64 -1.32 -4.69
C ASP A 92 3.39 -0.05 -4.26
N ILE A 93 2.81 1.14 -4.47
CA ILE A 93 3.38 2.41 -3.95
C ILE A 93 3.30 2.48 -2.43
N LEU A 94 2.16 2.12 -1.84
CA LEU A 94 1.95 2.16 -0.40
C LEU A 94 2.83 1.16 0.36
N ALA A 95 3.27 0.09 -0.30
CA ALA A 95 4.21 -0.88 0.25
C ALA A 95 5.64 -0.31 0.38
N ILE A 96 5.97 0.79 -0.31
CA ILE A 96 7.28 1.43 -0.20
C ILE A 96 7.32 2.23 1.12
N PRO A 97 8.22 1.90 2.05
CA PRO A 97 8.32 2.65 3.30
C PRO A 97 8.75 4.08 3.01
N ALA A 98 8.17 5.05 3.74
CA ALA A 98 8.50 6.46 3.58
C ALA A 98 9.95 6.79 3.97
N MET A 99 10.57 5.95 4.80
CA MET A 99 11.92 6.12 5.34
C MET A 99 12.69 4.80 5.38
N SER A 100 14.02 4.87 5.33
CA SER A 100 14.92 3.72 5.46
C SER A 100 15.08 3.18 6.88
N THR A 101 14.39 3.75 7.87
CA THR A 101 14.54 3.42 9.29
C THR A 101 14.31 1.94 9.60
N ASP A 102 13.36 1.31 8.93
CA ASP A 102 13.09 -0.12 9.13
C ASP A 102 14.22 -0.99 8.55
N CYS A 103 14.77 -0.60 7.40
CA CYS A 103 15.95 -1.24 6.82
C CYS A 103 17.18 -1.06 7.72
N GLU A 104 17.44 0.16 8.20
CA GLU A 104 18.55 0.47 9.12
C GLU A 104 18.45 -0.30 10.43
N ARG A 105 17.24 -0.42 10.97
CA ARG A 105 16.97 -1.25 12.16
C ARG A 105 17.28 -2.72 11.87
N ALA A 106 16.85 -3.25 10.72
CA ALA A 106 17.14 -4.63 10.32
C ALA A 106 18.65 -4.87 10.19
N PHE A 107 19.38 -3.97 9.55
CA PHE A 107 20.84 -4.07 9.42
C PHE A 107 21.56 -3.97 10.77
N SER A 108 21.11 -3.10 11.67
CA SER A 108 21.66 -2.97 13.02
C SER A 108 21.46 -4.25 13.83
N LEU A 109 20.29 -4.89 13.73
CA LEU A 109 20.02 -6.18 14.35
C LEU A 109 20.87 -7.31 13.75
N ALA A 110 21.10 -7.28 12.43
CA ALA A 110 21.97 -8.23 11.75
C ALA A 110 23.41 -8.08 12.25
N LYS A 111 23.90 -6.84 12.45
CA LYS A 111 25.23 -6.57 13.04
C LYS A 111 25.40 -7.22 14.41
N LEU A 112 24.39 -7.14 15.29
CA LEU A 112 24.44 -7.84 16.59
C LEU A 112 24.52 -9.36 16.44
N THR A 113 23.83 -9.93 15.45
CA THR A 113 23.88 -11.38 15.16
C THR A 113 25.27 -11.82 14.70
N VAL A 114 25.98 -10.97 13.93
CA VAL A 114 27.36 -11.22 13.49
C VAL A 114 28.36 -11.01 14.63
N SER A 115 28.21 -9.94 15.42
CA SER A 115 29.19 -9.54 16.44
C SER A 115 29.09 -10.31 17.76
N SER A 116 27.92 -10.83 18.15
CA SER A 116 27.74 -11.36 19.51
C SER A 116 28.03 -12.85 19.69
N GLN A 117 28.01 -13.71 18.65
CA GLN A 117 28.06 -15.17 18.91
C GLN A 117 28.84 -16.06 17.93
N ARG A 118 29.23 -15.62 16.72
CA ARG A 118 29.89 -16.53 15.74
C ARG A 118 30.79 -15.79 14.76
N TYR A 119 32.11 -15.95 14.89
CA TYR A 119 33.12 -15.36 13.99
C TYR A 119 33.21 -16.01 12.59
N SER A 120 32.31 -16.95 12.26
CA SER A 120 32.27 -17.63 10.95
C SER A 120 30.83 -18.02 10.59
N LEU A 121 29.99 -17.03 10.26
CA LEU A 121 28.68 -17.25 9.65
C LEU A 121 28.72 -16.82 8.19
N LEU A 122 28.20 -17.68 7.30
CA LEU A 122 27.97 -17.30 5.90
C LEU A 122 26.83 -16.28 5.81
N GLY A 123 26.87 -15.43 4.77
CA GLY A 123 25.81 -14.46 4.50
C GLY A 123 24.41 -15.08 4.44
N SER A 124 24.27 -16.24 3.81
CA SER A 124 23.01 -16.99 3.72
C SER A 124 22.47 -17.44 5.09
N SER A 125 23.36 -17.74 6.04
CA SER A 125 22.97 -18.09 7.42
C SER A 125 22.45 -16.87 8.17
N ILE A 126 23.08 -15.72 7.99
CA ILE A 126 22.66 -14.45 8.59
C ILE A 126 21.28 -14.04 8.05
N GLU A 127 21.09 -14.15 6.74
CA GLU A 127 19.80 -13.90 6.07
C GLU A 127 18.70 -14.79 6.64
N SER A 128 18.92 -16.11 6.68
CA SER A 128 17.94 -17.07 7.19
C SER A 128 17.57 -16.77 8.65
N ILE A 129 18.55 -16.47 9.50
CA ILE A 129 18.31 -16.11 10.91
C ILE A 129 17.50 -14.81 11.02
N GLN A 130 17.83 -13.80 10.21
CA GLN A 130 17.15 -12.51 10.26
C GLN A 130 15.70 -12.61 9.74
N LEU A 131 15.47 -13.38 8.67
CA LEU A 131 14.14 -13.68 8.15
C LEU A 131 13.30 -14.42 9.20
N LEU A 132 13.87 -15.47 9.81
CA LEU A 132 13.19 -16.23 10.86
C LEU A 132 12.81 -15.32 12.04
N LYS A 133 13.75 -14.51 12.54
CA LYS A 133 13.49 -13.54 13.61
C LYS A 133 12.40 -12.54 13.23
N ASN A 134 12.39 -12.07 11.99
CA ASN A 134 11.41 -11.12 11.49
C ASN A 134 10.01 -11.76 11.40
N TRP A 135 9.91 -12.97 10.87
CA TRP A 135 8.64 -13.71 10.77
C TRP A 135 8.04 -14.07 12.13
N VAL A 136 8.87 -14.46 13.10
CA VAL A 136 8.40 -14.71 14.48
C VAL A 136 7.87 -13.42 15.08
N ARG A 137 8.62 -12.31 14.96
CA ARG A 137 8.21 -11.01 15.50
C ARG A 137 6.94 -10.48 14.84
N GLY A 138 6.79 -10.70 13.53
CA GLY A 138 5.61 -10.33 12.76
C GLY A 138 4.42 -11.26 12.95
N GLY A 139 4.55 -12.34 13.75
CA GLY A 139 3.48 -13.31 13.97
C GLY A 139 3.16 -14.18 12.74
N CYS A 140 4.00 -14.16 11.70
CA CYS A 140 3.83 -14.99 10.51
C CYS A 140 4.09 -16.47 10.81
N ILE A 141 4.93 -16.75 11.82
CA ILE A 141 5.23 -18.09 12.32
C ILE A 141 5.22 -18.10 13.85
N THR A 142 4.67 -19.16 14.43
CA THR A 142 4.76 -19.43 15.87
C THR A 142 5.76 -20.55 16.08
N LEU A 143 6.86 -20.28 16.78
CA LEU A 143 7.84 -21.30 17.11
C LEU A 143 7.39 -22.04 18.37
N GLY A 144 7.02 -23.31 18.20
CA GLY A 144 6.55 -24.17 19.29
C GLY A 144 5.13 -23.80 19.71
N GLY A 145 4.17 -24.68 19.43
CA GLY A 145 2.86 -24.64 20.07
C GLY A 145 3.01 -25.02 21.55
N LEU A 146 3.53 -24.11 22.38
CA LEU A 146 3.32 -24.18 23.81
C LEU A 146 2.04 -23.42 24.10
N CYS A 147 1.01 -24.21 24.40
CA CYS A 147 -0.25 -23.75 24.95
C CYS A 147 0.04 -22.88 26.17
N SER A 148 0.03 -21.56 26.01
CA SER A 148 -0.16 -20.66 27.14
C SER A 148 -1.63 -20.72 27.53
N SER A 149 -2.04 -21.85 28.11
CA SER A 149 -3.13 -21.82 29.08
C SER A 149 -2.57 -21.05 30.26
N ASN A 150 -3.01 -19.81 30.42
CA ASN A 150 -3.13 -19.13 31.70
C ASN A 150 -4.03 -17.91 31.47
N LYS A 151 -5.32 -18.18 31.40
CA LYS A 151 -6.35 -17.23 31.83
C LYS A 151 -6.41 -17.42 33.35
N ALA A 152 -5.81 -16.51 34.08
CA ALA A 152 -6.09 -16.33 35.50
C ALA A 152 -7.06 -15.16 35.61
N ASP A 153 -8.07 -15.38 36.44
CA ASP A 153 -9.24 -14.54 36.71
C ASP A 153 -8.92 -13.10 37.12
#